data_AF-A0A3C0TVZ8-F1
#
_entry.id   AF-A0A3C0TVZ8-F1
#
_cell.length_a   1.000
_cell.length_b   1.000
_cell.length_c   1.000
_cell.angle_alpha   90.00
_cell.angle_beta   90.00
_cell.angle_gamma   90.00
#
_symmetry.space_group_name_H-M   'P 1'
#
loop_
_entity.id
_entity.type
_entity.pdbx_description
1 polymer ?
#
loop_
_entity_poly.entity_id
_entity_poly.type
_entity_poly.pdbx_seq_one_letter_code
_entity_poly.pdbx_strand_id
1 'polypeptide(L)'
;EHTRAEGAGRAVLPPAAGDNSTAMSMLSAILLALYRRERTGKGGKVFTSLLASGVWSNSVAIQAALCGAKMYNDPGNPKVNVQELVNHFECRDGRAFIIAV
;
A
#
# COMPACT_ATOMS: atom_id res chain seq x y z
N GLU A 1 -13.80 -0.06 -23.82
CA GLU A 1 -12.62 0.33 -24.64
C GLU A 1 -11.75 1.43 -24.00
N HIS A 2 -12.16 2.07 -22.89
CA HIS A 2 -11.40 3.19 -22.27
C HIS A 2 -10.92 2.94 -20.83
N THR A 3 -11.07 1.73 -20.32
CA THR A 3 -10.61 1.34 -18.98
C THR A 3 -9.47 0.34 -19.17
N ARG A 4 -8.22 0.74 -18.88
CA ARG A 4 -7.05 -0.16 -18.96
C ARG A 4 -7.25 -1.35 -18.01
N ALA A 5 -6.80 -2.59 -18.29
CA ALA A 5 -5.51 -2.93 -18.90
C ALA A 5 -5.48 -4.07 -19.95
N GLU A 6 -5.10 -3.72 -21.19
CA GLU A 6 -4.19 -4.53 -22.01
C GLU A 6 -2.96 -3.65 -22.31
N GLY A 7 -1.74 -4.14 -22.05
CA GLY A 7 -0.49 -3.39 -22.29
C GLY A 7 -0.12 -2.31 -21.24
N ALA A 8 -0.72 -2.31 -20.05
CA ALA A 8 -0.27 -1.45 -18.96
C ALA A 8 1.10 -1.87 -18.43
N GLY A 9 2.11 -0.99 -18.57
CA GLY A 9 3.41 -1.19 -17.95
C GLY A 9 3.23 -1.46 -16.46
N ARG A 10 3.94 -2.47 -15.93
CA ARG A 10 3.86 -2.86 -14.52
C ARG A 10 4.01 -1.60 -13.68
N ALA A 11 3.02 -1.28 -12.84
CA ALA A 11 3.19 -0.25 -11.83
C ALA A 11 4.37 -0.68 -10.95
N VAL A 12 5.51 -0.05 -11.16
CA VAL A 12 6.71 -0.32 -10.36
C VAL A 12 6.52 0.49 -9.10
N LEU A 13 6.45 -0.21 -7.96
CA LEU A 13 6.51 0.43 -6.66
C LEU A 13 7.71 1.39 -6.65
N PRO A 14 7.55 2.66 -6.24
CA PRO A 14 8.68 3.56 -6.12
C PRO A 14 9.82 2.90 -5.35
N PRO A 15 11.08 3.08 -5.78
CA PRO A 15 12.21 2.46 -5.10
C PRO A 15 12.20 2.85 -3.61
N ALA A 16 12.56 1.88 -2.76
CA ALA A 16 12.61 2.04 -1.31
C ALA A 16 11.25 2.39 -0.63
N ALA A 17 10.10 2.24 -1.29
CA ALA A 17 8.81 2.53 -0.63
C ALA A 17 8.59 1.70 0.65
N GLY A 18 9.02 0.43 0.66
CA GLY A 18 9.01 -0.42 1.85
C GLY A 18 9.95 0.08 2.96
N ASP A 19 11.17 0.46 2.59
CA ASP A 19 12.18 0.96 3.53
C ASP A 19 11.73 2.28 4.17
N ASN A 20 11.15 3.19 3.39
CA ASN A 20 10.62 4.48 3.87
C ASN A 20 9.53 4.26 4.94
N SER A 21 8.58 3.37 4.69
CA SER A 21 7.52 3.05 5.67
C SER A 21 8.09 2.44 6.95
N THR A 22 9.12 1.61 6.83
CA THR A 22 9.77 0.93 7.96
C THR A 22 10.62 1.89 8.77
N ALA A 23 11.32 2.83 8.11
CA ALA A 23 12.07 3.89 8.76
C ALA A 23 11.16 4.79 9.61
N MET A 24 9.98 5.15 9.09
CA MET A 24 8.98 5.90 9.86
C MET A 24 8.49 5.12 11.08
N SER A 25 8.23 3.81 10.93
CA SER A 25 7.88 2.94 12.07
C SER A 25 8.98 2.92 13.14
N MET A 26 10.26 2.80 12.74
CA MET A 26 11.38 2.83 13.67
C MET A 26 11.48 4.17 14.40
N LEU A 27 11.36 5.29 13.67
CA LEU A 27 11.36 6.63 14.25
C LEU A 27 10.27 6.77 15.32
N SER A 28 9.04 6.40 14.99
CA SER A 28 7.92 6.44 15.95
C SER A 28 8.16 5.56 17.18
N ALA A 29 8.74 4.36 17.00
CA ALA A 29 9.07 3.47 18.11
C ALA A 29 10.12 4.09 19.05
N ILE A 30 11.17 4.72 18.50
CA ILE A 30 12.20 5.43 19.28
C ILE A 30 11.57 6.60 20.04
N LEU A 31 10.76 7.44 19.37
CA LEU A 31 10.09 8.57 20.01
C LEU A 31 9.18 8.11 21.17
N LEU A 32 8.43 7.03 20.97
CA LEU A 32 7.58 6.47 22.02
C LEU A 32 8.40 5.89 23.19
N ALA A 33 9.55 5.28 22.91
CA ALA A 33 10.45 4.80 23.96
C ALA A 33 11.08 5.94 24.76
N LEU A 34 11.42 7.06 24.11
CA LEU A 34 11.87 8.28 24.78
C LEU A 34 10.77 8.89 25.65
N TYR A 35 9.54 8.98 25.14
CA TYR A 35 8.38 9.43 25.91
C TYR A 35 8.10 8.54 27.14
N ARG A 36 8.18 7.22 26.97
CA ARG A 36 8.10 6.28 28.10
C ARG A 36 9.24 6.51 29.10
N ARG A 37 10.47 6.74 28.63
CA ARG A 37 11.63 7.01 29.49
C ARG A 37 11.45 8.32 30.26
N GLU A 38 10.92 9.36 29.65
CA GLU A 38 10.62 10.63 30.31
C GLU A 38 9.64 10.43 31.49
N ARG A 39 8.58 9.66 31.28
CA ARG A 39 7.56 9.41 32.31
C ARG A 39 7.97 8.42 33.40
N THR A 40 8.87 7.50 33.11
CA THR A 40 9.17 6.36 33.99
C THR A 40 10.61 6.29 34.47
N GLY A 41 11.50 7.12 33.92
CA GLY A 41 12.95 7.03 34.12
C GLY A 41 13.62 5.80 33.46
N LYS A 42 12.86 4.91 32.81
CA LYS A 42 13.37 3.64 32.29
C LYS A 42 13.44 3.63 30.77
N GLY A 43 14.63 3.30 30.24
CA GLY A 43 14.80 2.98 28.82
C GLY A 43 14.08 1.70 28.38
N GLY A 44 14.22 1.34 27.12
CA GLY A 44 13.63 0.11 26.56
C GLY A 44 14.24 -0.26 25.21
N LYS A 45 14.03 -1.52 24.80
CA LYS A 45 14.39 -2.00 23.47
C LYS A 45 13.25 -1.72 22.50
N VAL A 46 13.58 -1.20 21.32
CA VAL A 46 12.65 -1.00 20.21
C VAL A 46 13.08 -1.87 19.03
N PHE A 47 12.12 -2.29 18.22
CA PHE A 47 12.35 -2.98 16.97
C PHE A 47 11.22 -2.66 15.99
N THR A 48 11.51 -2.81 14.71
CA THR A 48 10.50 -2.82 13.65
C THR A 48 10.83 -3.95 12.67
N SER A 49 9.98 -4.17 11.68
CA SER A 49 10.13 -5.22 10.68
C SER A 49 9.64 -4.74 9.32
N LEU A 50 10.49 -4.90 8.30
CA LEU A 50 10.12 -4.65 6.89
C LEU A 50 8.86 -5.44 6.51
N LEU A 51 8.76 -6.69 6.96
CA LEU A 51 7.59 -7.54 6.72
C LEU A 51 6.35 -6.99 7.43
N ALA A 52 6.47 -6.57 8.69
CA ALA A 52 5.34 -6.02 9.44
C ALA A 52 4.83 -4.71 8.81
N SER A 53 5.74 -3.83 8.38
CA SER A 53 5.40 -2.62 7.62
C SER A 53 4.74 -2.97 6.28
N GLY A 54 5.22 -4.00 5.58
CA GLY A 54 4.59 -4.51 4.36
C GLY A 54 3.17 -5.03 4.59
N VAL A 55 2.95 -5.79 5.67
CA VAL A 55 1.62 -6.29 6.05
C VAL A 55 0.67 -5.13 6.39
N TRP A 56 1.15 -4.14 7.16
CA TRP A 56 0.35 -2.96 7.49
C TRP A 56 -0.07 -2.18 6.24
N SER A 57 0.86 -1.91 5.32
CA SER A 57 0.60 -1.19 4.06
C SER A 57 -0.40 -1.91 3.15
N ASN A 58 -0.49 -3.25 3.24
CA ASN A 58 -1.41 -4.07 2.45
C ASN A 58 -2.63 -4.55 3.25
N SER A 59 -2.86 -4.02 4.46
CA SER A 59 -3.84 -4.55 5.42
C SER A 59 -5.26 -4.65 4.85
N VAL A 60 -5.71 -3.67 4.05
CA VAL A 60 -7.04 -3.68 3.43
C VAL A 60 -7.20 -4.87 2.47
N ALA A 61 -6.20 -5.12 1.63
CA ALA A 61 -6.21 -6.26 0.71
C ALA A 61 -6.16 -7.58 1.49
N ILE A 62 -5.27 -7.68 2.49
CA ILE A 62 -5.17 -8.87 3.34
C ILE A 62 -6.52 -9.17 4.02
N GLN A 63 -7.18 -8.14 4.58
CA GLN A 63 -8.50 -8.28 5.19
C GLN A 63 -9.56 -8.70 4.17
N ALA A 64 -9.57 -8.11 2.98
CA ALA A 64 -10.49 -8.51 1.91
C ALA A 64 -10.33 -10.00 1.56
N ALA A 65 -9.09 -10.49 1.41
CA ALA A 65 -8.82 -11.92 1.21
C ALA A 65 -9.33 -12.78 2.36
N LEU A 66 -9.11 -12.37 3.62
CA LEU A 66 -9.58 -13.11 4.80
C LEU A 66 -11.12 -13.17 4.88
N CYS A 67 -11.81 -12.15 4.36
CA CYS A 67 -13.27 -12.13 4.23
C CYS A 67 -13.80 -12.86 2.99
N GLY A 68 -12.93 -13.51 2.21
CA GLY A 68 -13.32 -14.25 1.00
C GLY A 68 -13.61 -13.36 -0.22
N ALA A 69 -13.16 -12.10 -0.22
CA ALA A 69 -13.30 -11.23 -1.38
C ALA A 69 -12.44 -11.76 -2.54
N LYS A 70 -12.97 -11.66 -3.76
CA LYS A 70 -12.21 -11.96 -4.98
C LYS A 70 -11.28 -10.78 -5.26
N MET A 71 -9.99 -11.06 -5.35
CA MET A 71 -8.98 -10.03 -5.61
C MET A 71 -9.05 -9.54 -7.05
N TYR A 72 -8.90 -8.23 -7.24
CA TYR A 72 -8.67 -7.62 -8.54
C TYR A 72 -7.24 -8.00 -9.00
N ASN A 73 -7.09 -8.52 -10.22
CA ASN A 73 -5.90 -9.22 -10.74
C ASN A 73 -5.78 -10.71 -10.35
N ASP A 74 -6.84 -11.49 -10.54
CA ASP A 74 -6.70 -12.94 -10.68
C ASP A 74 -5.82 -13.26 -11.91
N PRO A 75 -4.64 -13.88 -11.75
CA PRO A 75 -3.80 -14.28 -12.88
C PRO A 75 -4.52 -15.22 -13.87
N GLY A 76 -5.56 -15.94 -13.42
CA GLY A 76 -6.41 -16.79 -14.23
C GLY A 76 -7.55 -16.06 -14.95
N ASN A 77 -7.84 -14.80 -14.61
CA ASN A 77 -8.87 -14.01 -15.26
C ASN A 77 -8.50 -12.51 -15.36
N PRO A 78 -7.67 -12.13 -16.35
CA PRO A 78 -7.21 -10.76 -16.54
C PRO A 78 -8.31 -9.75 -16.91
N LYS A 79 -9.55 -10.20 -17.19
CA LYS A 79 -10.68 -9.34 -17.57
C LYS A 79 -11.44 -8.74 -16.38
N VAL A 80 -11.14 -9.13 -15.14
CA VAL A 80 -11.83 -8.63 -13.91
C VAL A 80 -11.39 -7.19 -13.55
N ASN A 81 -10.64 -6.54 -14.43
CA ASN A 81 -9.65 -5.54 -14.05
C ASN A 81 -10.07 -4.08 -14.24
N VAL A 82 -11.33 -3.74 -13.98
CA VAL A 82 -11.79 -2.34 -14.05
C VAL A 82 -12.83 -2.07 -12.96
N GLN A 83 -12.39 -1.54 -11.81
CA GLN A 83 -13.30 -0.76 -10.97
C GLN A 83 -13.57 0.53 -11.73
N GLU A 84 -14.70 0.63 -12.44
CA GLU A 84 -15.03 1.78 -13.29
C GLU A 84 -15.07 3.10 -12.51
N LEU A 85 -15.30 3.06 -11.20
CA LEU A 85 -15.33 4.24 -10.34
C LEU A 85 -13.99 4.54 -9.64
N VAL A 86 -12.99 3.65 -9.76
CA VAL A 86 -11.63 3.81 -9.22
C VAL A 86 -10.63 3.36 -10.29
N ASN A 87 -10.49 4.14 -11.36
CA ASN A 87 -9.58 3.82 -12.47
C ASN A 87 -8.97 5.08 -13.09
N HIS A 88 -7.91 4.85 -13.87
CA HIS A 88 -7.34 5.82 -14.77
C HIS A 88 -8.11 5.87 -16.09
N PHE A 89 -8.51 7.07 -16.49
CA PHE A 89 -9.21 7.38 -17.73
C PHE A 89 -8.33 8.25 -18.61
N GLU A 90 -8.08 7.81 -19.84
CA GLU A 90 -7.26 8.52 -20.81
C GLU A 90 -8.09 9.58 -21.56
N CYS A 91 -7.59 10.81 -21.57
CA CYS A 91 -8.12 11.91 -22.34
C CYS A 91 -7.60 11.87 -23.78
N ARG A 92 -8.31 12.54 -24.69
CA ARG A 92 -7.89 12.70 -26.09
C ARG A 92 -6.51 13.34 -26.28
N ASP A 93 -6.02 14.07 -25.28
CA ASP A 93 -4.71 14.73 -25.29
C ASP A 93 -3.57 13.84 -24.76
N GLY A 94 -3.83 12.55 -24.51
CA GLY A 94 -2.85 11.58 -24.03
C GLY A 94 -2.54 11.71 -22.53
N ARG A 95 -3.24 12.57 -21.79
CA ARG A 95 -3.12 12.64 -20.32
C ARG A 95 -4.18 11.74 -19.68
N ALA A 96 -3.88 11.20 -18.50
CA ALA A 96 -4.84 10.41 -17.73
C ALA A 96 -5.28 11.14 -16.46
N PHE A 97 -6.55 10.97 -16.09
CA PHE A 97 -7.09 11.38 -14.80
C PHE A 97 -7.61 10.16 -14.04
N ILE A 98 -7.71 10.27 -12.72
CA ILE A 98 -8.31 9.24 -11.88
C ILE A 98 -9.74 9.69 -11.55
N ILE A 99 -10.72 8.83 -11.79
CA ILE A 99 -12.02 8.92 -11.13
C ILE A 99 -11.93 8.02 -9.90
N ALA A 100 -12.27 8.57 -8.74
CA ALA A 100 -12.33 7.86 -7.46
C ALA A 100 -13.60 8.33 -6.72
N VAL A 101 -14.67 7.56 -6.85
CA VAL A 101 -15.99 7.81 -6.22
C VAL A 101 -16.42 6.62 -5.39
#